data_AF-A0A1H8X6C0-F1
#
_entry.id   AF-A0A1H8X6C0-F1
#
_cell.length_a   1.000
_cell.length_b   1.000
_cell.length_c   1.000
_cell.angle_alpha   90.00
_cell.angle_beta   90.00
_cell.angle_gamma   90.00
#
_symmetry.space_group_name_H-M   'P 1'
#
loop_
_entity.id
_entity.type
_entity.pdbx_description
1 polymer ?
#
loop_
_entity_poly.entity_id
_entity_poly.type
_entity_poly.pdbx_seq_one_letter_code
_entity_poly.pdbx_strand_id
1 'polypeptide(L)'
;MKRRSALQLGGTMLLTALAGCSLPDSSASSEVVVSKITIRNRLERAAEASILLTDSDEIVLWRTVTVQTTPNQFVTFDNLPAESGKYTLYGHVPNSTSDDPIRADLVEDAGDQS
;
A
#
# COMPACT_ATOMS: atom_id res chain seq x y z
N MET A 1 67.47 11.77 8.53
CA MET A 1 68.21 10.72 7.77
C MET A 1 67.69 9.34 8.17
N LYS A 2 66.98 8.63 7.28
CA LYS A 2 66.85 7.17 7.25
C LYS A 2 66.80 6.75 5.78
N ARG A 3 67.64 5.78 5.43
CA ARG A 3 67.94 5.30 4.07
C ARG A 3 67.14 4.03 3.75
N ARG A 4 67.07 3.72 2.44
CA ARG A 4 66.87 2.41 1.74
C ARG A 4 65.45 2.23 1.17
N SER A 5 65.25 2.40 -0.14
CA SER A 5 65.53 1.50 -1.31
C SER A 5 64.44 0.42 -1.44
N ALA A 6 63.54 0.52 -2.43
CA ALA A 6 63.63 0.13 -3.86
C ALA A 6 62.88 -1.21 -4.07
N LEU A 7 61.71 -1.19 -4.72
CA LEU A 7 61.45 -1.51 -6.15
C LEU A 7 61.39 -3.02 -6.45
N GLN A 8 60.18 -3.55 -6.70
CA GLN A 8 59.85 -4.58 -7.70
C GLN A 8 58.31 -4.79 -7.67
N LEU A 9 57.58 -4.43 -8.74
CA LEU A 9 57.37 -5.16 -10.01
C LEU A 9 56.36 -6.30 -9.88
N GLY A 10 55.32 -6.21 -10.71
CA GLY A 10 54.68 -7.37 -11.32
C GLY A 10 53.43 -7.87 -10.61
N GLY A 11 52.28 -7.66 -11.24
CA GLY A 11 51.05 -8.33 -10.83
C GLY A 11 49.78 -7.72 -11.40
N THR A 12 49.67 -7.59 -12.72
CA THR A 12 48.36 -7.46 -13.38
C THR A 12 47.57 -8.73 -13.07
N MET A 13 46.66 -8.67 -12.10
CA MET A 13 45.61 -9.68 -11.94
C MET A 13 44.26 -9.03 -12.23
N LEU A 14 43.82 -9.30 -13.46
CA LEU A 14 42.47 -9.70 -13.83
C LEU A 14 41.32 -9.15 -12.97
N LEU A 15 40.62 -8.18 -13.57
CA LEU A 15 39.17 -8.15 -13.69
C LEU A 15 38.42 -9.19 -12.86
N THR A 16 38.01 -8.79 -11.66
CA THR A 16 36.67 -9.13 -11.17
C THR A 16 35.85 -7.87 -11.25
N ALA A 17 35.38 -7.57 -12.46
CA ALA A 17 34.07 -6.96 -12.60
C ALA A 17 33.09 -7.97 -12.01
N LEU A 18 32.94 -7.96 -10.68
CA LEU A 18 31.63 -8.18 -10.10
C LEU A 18 30.82 -7.02 -10.67
N ALA A 19 30.22 -7.27 -11.84
CA ALA A 19 28.89 -6.80 -12.10
C ALA A 19 28.14 -7.13 -10.81
N GLY A 20 28.06 -6.14 -9.92
CA GLY A 20 26.96 -6.07 -9.01
C GLY A 20 25.79 -6.18 -9.94
N CYS A 21 25.19 -7.38 -9.98
CA CYS A 21 23.85 -7.52 -10.44
C CYS A 21 23.13 -6.45 -9.65
N SER A 22 22.87 -5.31 -10.29
CA SER A 22 21.75 -4.48 -9.97
C SER A 22 20.62 -5.50 -9.96
N LEU A 23 20.31 -5.99 -8.76
CA LEU A 23 19.06 -6.69 -8.55
C LEU A 23 18.06 -5.71 -9.19
N PRO A 24 17.32 -6.12 -10.22
CA PRO A 24 16.15 -5.34 -10.58
C PRO A 24 15.42 -5.21 -9.27
N ASP A 25 15.23 -3.96 -8.83
CA ASP A 25 14.50 -3.67 -7.62
C ASP A 25 13.11 -4.27 -7.84
N SER A 26 12.90 -5.51 -7.41
CA SER A 26 11.62 -6.22 -7.49
C SER A 26 10.61 -5.59 -6.54
N SER A 27 10.99 -4.51 -5.85
CA SER A 27 10.10 -3.55 -5.23
C SER A 27 9.48 -2.59 -6.25
N ALA A 28 9.21 -3.06 -7.48
CA ALA A 28 8.17 -2.46 -8.32
C ALA A 28 6.84 -2.70 -7.61
N SER A 29 6.63 -1.93 -6.54
CA SER A 29 5.41 -1.91 -5.77
C SER A 29 4.35 -1.41 -6.73
N SER A 30 3.51 -2.32 -7.20
CA SER A 30 2.40 -1.99 -8.08
C SER A 30 1.58 -0.89 -7.41
N GLU A 31 1.43 0.24 -8.08
CA GLU A 31 0.52 1.29 -7.63
C GLU A 31 -0.87 0.99 -8.18
N VAL A 32 -1.91 1.32 -7.42
CA VAL A 32 -3.30 1.12 -7.82
C VAL A 32 -4.05 2.44 -7.87
N VAL A 33 -5.04 2.54 -8.75
CA VAL A 33 -5.97 3.67 -8.80
C VAL A 33 -7.29 3.23 -8.19
N VAL A 34 -7.73 3.91 -7.13
CA VAL A 34 -8.99 3.58 -6.45
C VAL A 34 -10.13 4.30 -7.16
N SER A 35 -10.83 3.59 -8.03
CA SER A 35 -11.93 4.17 -8.83
C SER A 35 -13.28 4.15 -8.12
N LYS A 36 -13.51 3.21 -7.18
CA LYS A 36 -14.78 3.07 -6.47
C LYS A 36 -14.61 2.37 -5.13
N ILE A 37 -15.21 2.93 -4.08
CA ILE A 37 -15.40 2.28 -2.79
C ILE A 37 -16.90 2.11 -2.55
N THR A 38 -17.33 0.92 -2.18
CA THR A 38 -18.74 0.60 -1.96
C THR A 38 -18.93 -0.10 -0.63
N ILE A 39 -19.78 0.47 0.23
CA ILE A 39 -20.12 -0.11 1.54
C ILE A 39 -21.54 -0.67 1.49
N ARG A 40 -21.70 -1.91 1.96
CA ARG A 40 -23.00 -2.59 2.10
C ARG A 40 -23.28 -2.89 3.57
N ASN A 41 -24.43 -2.44 4.07
CA ASN A 41 -24.90 -2.86 5.38
C ASN A 41 -25.51 -4.28 5.28
N ARG A 42 -25.03 -5.19 6.13
CA ARG A 42 -25.55 -6.56 6.27
C ARG A 42 -26.29 -6.79 7.59
N LEU A 43 -26.46 -5.74 8.39
CA LEU A 43 -27.19 -5.76 9.65
C LEU A 43 -28.68 -5.51 9.39
N GLU A 44 -29.51 -5.90 10.36
CA GLU A 44 -30.96 -5.64 10.34
C GLU A 44 -31.33 -4.22 10.78
N ARG A 45 -30.34 -3.41 11.16
CA ARG A 45 -30.50 -2.00 11.57
C ARG A 45 -29.53 -1.07 10.84
N ALA A 46 -29.90 0.20 10.70
CA ALA A 46 -29.00 1.22 10.17
C ALA A 46 -27.74 1.27 11.04
N ALA A 47 -26.59 1.39 10.39
CA ALA A 47 -25.30 1.38 11.06
C ALA A 47 -24.39 2.46 10.49
N GLU A 48 -23.60 3.07 11.37
CA GLU A 48 -22.53 3.95 10.94
C GLU A 48 -21.32 3.11 10.51
N ALA A 49 -20.67 3.54 9.45
CA ALA A 49 -19.42 2.97 8.98
C ALA A 49 -18.46 4.13 8.71
N SER A 50 -17.26 4.01 9.24
CA SER A 50 -16.15 4.90 8.97
C SER A 50 -15.19 4.21 8.00
N ILE A 51 -14.78 4.94 6.97
CA ILE A 51 -13.71 4.52 6.08
C ILE A 51 -12.55 5.50 6.16
N LEU A 52 -11.35 4.95 6.13
CA LEU A 52 -10.10 5.68 6.08
C LEU A 52 -9.27 5.06 4.94
N LEU A 53 -8.85 5.90 3.99
CA LEU A 53 -7.94 5.53 2.93
C LEU A 53 -6.61 6.24 3.18
N THR A 54 -5.53 5.47 3.23
CA THR A 54 -4.18 6.00 3.37
C THR A 54 -3.33 5.65 2.17
N ASP A 55 -2.37 6.48 1.81
CA ASP A 55 -1.28 6.15 0.90
C ASP A 55 0.02 6.29 1.66
N SER A 56 0.78 5.19 1.81
CA SER A 56 2.06 5.20 2.52
C SER A 56 1.98 5.87 3.92
N ASP A 57 0.92 5.51 4.68
CA ASP A 57 0.56 6.05 6.01
C ASP A 57 0.03 7.50 6.05
N GLU A 58 -0.02 8.21 4.92
CA GLU A 58 -0.66 9.52 4.84
C GLU A 58 -2.18 9.39 4.62
N ILE A 59 -2.98 10.16 5.36
CA ILE A 59 -4.44 10.13 5.25
C ILE A 59 -4.87 10.87 3.99
N VAL A 60 -5.46 10.14 3.04
CA VAL A 60 -5.94 10.72 1.77
C VAL A 60 -7.46 10.93 1.81
N LEU A 61 -8.20 10.03 2.44
CA LEU A 61 -9.65 10.15 2.61
C LEU A 61 -10.07 9.65 3.98
N TRP A 62 -10.90 10.41 4.68
CA TRP A 62 -11.63 9.94 5.86
C TRP A 62 -13.08 10.37 5.79
N ARG A 63 -14.00 9.41 5.87
CA ARG A 63 -15.44 9.65 5.86
C ARG A 63 -16.16 8.72 6.83
N THR A 64 -17.21 9.25 7.46
CA THR A 64 -18.20 8.45 8.20
C THR A 64 -19.54 8.59 7.52
N VAL A 65 -20.23 7.47 7.32
CA VAL A 65 -21.52 7.41 6.65
C VAL A 65 -22.47 6.52 7.41
N THR A 66 -23.75 6.88 7.43
CA THR A 66 -24.82 6.01 7.91
C THR A 66 -25.31 5.15 6.75
N VAL A 67 -25.15 3.84 6.85
CA VAL A 67 -25.59 2.89 5.83
C VAL A 67 -26.92 2.28 6.27
N GLN A 68 -27.98 2.56 5.51
CA GLN A 68 -29.33 2.08 5.76
C GLN A 68 -29.49 0.59 5.37
N THR A 69 -30.57 -0.05 5.81
CA THR A 69 -30.79 -1.52 5.72
C THR A 69 -31.58 -1.98 4.51
N THR A 70 -31.80 -1.12 3.53
CA THR A 70 -32.63 -1.48 2.38
C THR A 70 -31.91 -2.52 1.51
N PRO A 71 -32.62 -3.52 0.97
CA PRO A 71 -32.05 -4.46 0.00
C PRO A 71 -31.38 -3.70 -1.16
N ASN A 72 -30.15 -4.09 -1.49
CA ASN A 72 -29.33 -3.47 -2.54
C ASN A 72 -28.97 -2.00 -2.31
N GLN A 73 -29.06 -1.50 -1.08
CA GLN A 73 -28.54 -0.17 -0.77
C GLN A 73 -27.04 -0.24 -0.51
N PHE A 74 -26.31 0.56 -1.29
CA PHE A 74 -24.89 0.77 -1.14
C PHE A 74 -24.62 2.25 -0.95
N VAL A 75 -23.61 2.56 -0.15
CA VAL A 75 -23.01 3.90 -0.16
C VAL A 75 -21.76 3.84 -1.01
N THR A 76 -21.70 4.70 -2.02
CA THR A 76 -20.58 4.82 -2.95
C THR A 76 -19.88 6.15 -2.73
N PHE A 77 -18.55 6.13 -2.82
CA PHE A 77 -17.72 7.33 -2.75
C PHE A 77 -17.14 7.62 -4.13
N ASP A 78 -17.50 8.77 -4.70
CA ASP A 78 -17.10 9.16 -6.07
C ASP A 78 -15.92 10.17 -6.08
N ASN A 79 -15.64 10.82 -4.95
CA ASN A 79 -14.50 11.75 -4.79
C ASN A 79 -13.27 11.04 -4.23
N LEU A 80 -12.77 10.07 -4.99
CA LEU A 80 -11.60 9.29 -4.65
C LEU A 80 -10.33 9.90 -5.25
N PRO A 81 -9.15 9.56 -4.71
CA PRO A 81 -7.88 10.03 -5.27
C PRO A 81 -7.75 9.59 -6.73
N ALA A 82 -7.42 10.53 -7.61
CA ALA A 82 -7.25 10.26 -9.04
C ALA A 82 -5.86 9.70 -9.38
N GLU A 83 -4.88 9.87 -8.47
CA GLU A 83 -3.49 9.45 -8.65
C GLU A 83 -3.33 7.97 -8.28
N SER A 84 -2.41 7.28 -8.94
CA SER A 84 -1.99 5.93 -8.54
C SER A 84 -1.15 6.02 -7.26
N GLY A 85 -1.34 5.07 -6.35
CA GLY A 85 -0.62 5.06 -5.08
C GLY A 85 -0.66 3.70 -4.40
N LYS A 86 -0.06 3.60 -3.22
CA LYS A 86 -0.04 2.38 -2.40
C LYS A 86 -1.13 2.48 -1.34
N TYR A 87 -2.36 2.37 -1.82
CA TYR A 87 -3.50 2.64 -0.97
C TYR A 87 -3.81 1.49 -0.01
N THR A 88 -4.02 1.82 1.27
CA THR A 88 -4.59 0.92 2.27
C THR A 88 -5.97 1.43 2.67
N LEU A 89 -6.97 0.56 2.62
CA LEU A 89 -8.34 0.86 3.05
C LEU A 89 -8.59 0.27 4.44
N TYR A 90 -9.06 1.13 5.34
CA TYR A 90 -9.53 0.76 6.67
C TYR A 90 -11.04 1.00 6.75
N GLY A 91 -11.78 0.01 7.23
CA GLY A 91 -13.20 0.09 7.52
C GLY A 91 -13.45 -0.17 9.00
N HIS A 92 -14.23 0.69 9.64
CA HIS A 92 -14.59 0.54 11.04
C HIS A 92 -16.09 0.77 11.22
N VAL A 93 -16.73 -0.05 12.06
CA VAL A 93 -18.13 0.12 12.46
C VAL A 93 -18.14 0.56 13.92
N PRO A 94 -18.42 1.85 14.20
CA PRO A 94 -18.47 2.33 15.57
C PRO A 94 -19.42 1.51 16.43
N ASN A 95 -19.03 1.24 17.67
CA ASN A 95 -19.81 0.47 18.64
C ASN A 95 -20.11 -0.99 18.23
N SER A 96 -19.33 -1.54 17.30
CA SER A 96 -19.34 -2.99 17.09
C SER A 96 -18.57 -3.69 18.21
N THR A 97 -18.90 -4.96 18.47
CA THR A 97 -18.24 -5.79 19.50
C THR A 97 -16.76 -6.05 19.22
N SER A 98 -16.29 -5.74 18.00
CA SER A 98 -14.88 -5.79 17.61
C SER A 98 -14.42 -4.36 17.33
N ASP A 99 -13.51 -3.84 18.13
CA ASP A 99 -12.93 -2.51 17.91
C ASP A 99 -11.86 -2.53 16.80
N ASP A 100 -11.46 -3.73 16.37
CA ASP A 100 -10.47 -3.91 15.31
C ASP A 100 -11.04 -3.44 13.97
N PRO A 101 -10.38 -2.46 13.30
CA PRO A 101 -10.76 -2.06 11.97
C PRO A 101 -10.46 -3.18 10.97
N ILE A 102 -11.37 -3.37 10.02
CA ILE A 102 -11.12 -4.19 8.84
C ILE A 102 -10.08 -3.47 7.99
N ARG A 103 -8.95 -4.10 7.69
CA ARG A 103 -7.89 -3.57 6.84
C ARG A 103 -7.83 -4.36 5.54
N ALA A 104 -7.68 -3.66 4.42
CA ALA A 104 -7.42 -4.24 3.10
C ALA A 104 -6.24 -3.47 2.45
N ASP A 105 -5.21 -4.19 2.02
CA ASP A 105 -4.10 -3.62 1.27
C ASP A 105 -4.45 -3.69 -0.22
N LEU A 106 -4.77 -2.56 -0.83
CA LEU A 106 -5.34 -2.57 -2.18
C LEU A 106 -4.32 -2.94 -3.25
N VAL A 107 -3.02 -2.93 -2.94
CA VAL A 107 -1.96 -3.37 -3.86
C VAL A 107 -1.85 -4.89 -3.82
N GLU A 108 -1.79 -5.47 -2.62
CA GLU A 108 -1.69 -6.93 -2.44
C GLU A 108 -3.01 -7.61 -2.86
N ASP A 109 -4.16 -7.06 -2.44
CA ASP A 109 -5.48 -7.65 -2.68
C ASP A 109 -5.95 -7.51 -4.14
N ALA A 110 -5.41 -6.55 -4.90
CA ALA A 110 -5.73 -6.41 -6.33
C ALA A 110 -5.02 -7.44 -7.21
N GLY A 111 -3.89 -7.98 -6.77
CA GLY A 111 -3.12 -9.00 -7.49
C GLY A 111 -3.86 -10.32 -7.68
N ASP A 112 -4.83 -10.62 -6.81
CA ASP A 112 -5.64 -11.84 -6.86
C ASP A 112 -6.91 -11.71 -7.72
N GLN A 113 -7.18 -10.52 -8.30
CA GLN A 113 -8.40 -10.26 -9.09
C GLN A 113 -8.14 -10.01 -10.59
N SER A 114 -6.93 -10.30 -11.09
CA SER A 114 -6.54 -10.17 -12.50
C SER A 114 -6.90 -11.38 -13.36
#